data_AF-A0A0J6VVQ9-F1
#
_entry.id   AF-A0A0J6VVQ9-F1
#
_cell.length_a   1.000
_cell.length_b   1.000
_cell.length_c   1.000
_cell.angle_alpha   90.00
_cell.angle_beta   90.00
_cell.angle_gamma   90.00
#
_symmetry.space_group_name_H-M   'P 1'
#
loop_
_entity.id
_entity.type
_entity.pdbx_description
1 polymer ?
#
loop_
_entity_poly.entity_id
_entity_poly.type
_entity_poly.pdbx_seq_one_letter_code
_entity_poly.pdbx_strand_id
1 'polypeptide(L)'
;MPIPQMERPAELMMWQGPLAAQGPREMRRYPTLRAALAAAAARADDPDALPWIVTEDGAVLTPHWIDGHAPRLAARPVRLPS
;
A
#
# COMPACT_ATOMS: atom_id res chain seq x y z
N MET A 1 -12.04 -18.07 18.40
CA MET A 1 -11.44 -18.17 17.05
C MET A 1 -10.50 -16.98 16.87
N PRO A 2 -9.25 -17.17 16.41
CA PRO A 2 -8.36 -16.04 16.14
C PRO A 2 -8.90 -15.22 14.97
N ILE A 3 -8.83 -13.89 15.06
CA ILE A 3 -9.20 -12.98 13.98
C ILE A 3 -8.21 -13.20 12.82
N PRO A 4 -8.67 -13.41 11.57
CA PRO A 4 -7.77 -13.54 10.42
C PRO A 4 -6.91 -12.29 10.24
N GLN A 5 -5.64 -12.43 9.85
CA GLN A 5 -4.72 -11.30 9.66
C GLN A 5 -5.29 -10.21 8.73
N MET A 6 -6.04 -10.64 7.71
CA MET A 6 -6.68 -9.73 6.73
C MET A 6 -7.74 -8.80 7.35
N GLU A 7 -8.37 -9.22 8.45
CA GLU A 7 -9.38 -8.44 9.21
C GLU A 7 -8.76 -7.66 10.37
N ARG A 8 -7.46 -7.81 10.62
CA ARG A 8 -6.79 -7.06 11.70
C ARG A 8 -6.39 -5.66 11.22
N PRO A 9 -6.38 -4.67 12.11
CA PRO A 9 -5.87 -3.33 11.83
C PRO A 9 -4.49 -3.33 11.17
N ALA A 10 -4.25 -2.32 10.35
CA ALA A 10 -2.98 -2.09 9.70
C ALA A 10 -2.75 -0.60 9.45
N GLU A 11 -1.51 -0.17 9.43
CA GLU A 11 -1.11 1.20 9.12
C GLU A 11 -0.46 1.25 7.74
N LEU A 12 -0.98 2.11 6.88
CA LEU A 12 -0.38 2.41 5.58
C LEU A 12 0.49 3.66 5.73
N MET A 13 1.73 3.56 5.30
CA MET A 13 2.70 4.64 5.21
C MET A 13 3.02 4.87 3.74
N MET A 14 2.88 6.09 3.28
CA MET A 14 3.18 6.48 1.90
C MET A 14 4.49 7.22 1.86
N TRP A 15 5.46 6.66 1.16
CA TRP A 15 6.72 7.29 0.85
C TRP A 15 6.68 7.78 -0.60
N GLN A 16 7.52 8.76 -0.92
CA GLN A 16 7.66 9.30 -2.27
C GLN A 16 9.09 9.06 -2.70
N GLY A 17 9.33 8.38 -3.82
CA GLY A 17 10.62 7.86 -4.25
C GLY A 17 11.80 8.84 -4.09
N PRO A 18 11.77 10.02 -4.71
CA PRO A 18 12.83 11.02 -4.61
C PRO A 18 13.04 11.59 -3.20
N LEU A 19 12.07 11.38 -2.32
CA LEU A 19 11.97 11.99 -0.99
C LEU A 19 11.94 10.94 0.12
N ALA A 20 12.20 9.67 -0.18
CA ALA A 20 12.13 8.59 0.79
C ALA A 20 13.05 8.86 2.00
N ALA A 21 14.20 9.52 1.80
CA ALA A 21 15.09 9.92 2.89
C ALA A 21 14.48 10.89 3.93
N GLN A 22 13.36 11.55 3.61
CA GLN A 22 12.68 12.51 4.50
C GLN A 22 11.57 11.84 5.36
N GLY A 23 11.37 10.52 5.20
CA GLY A 23 10.34 9.76 5.90
C GLY A 23 8.99 9.72 5.16
N PRO A 24 7.95 9.13 5.79
CA PRO A 24 6.64 8.98 5.17
C PRO A 24 5.95 10.35 4.99
N ARG A 25 5.42 10.58 3.79
CA ARG A 25 4.60 11.77 3.46
C ARG A 25 3.21 11.71 4.06
N GLU A 26 2.65 10.50 4.15
CA GLU A 26 1.34 10.26 4.75
C GLU A 26 1.39 8.96 5.56
N MET A 27 0.77 8.95 6.73
CA MET A 27 0.53 7.76 7.52
C MET A 27 -0.96 7.70 7.86
N ARG A 28 -1.59 6.56 7.61
CA ARG A 28 -3.01 6.37 7.92
C ARG A 28 -3.26 4.95 8.44
N ARG A 29 -3.90 4.88 9.60
CA ARG A 29 -4.37 3.63 10.17
C ARG A 29 -5.72 3.23 9.59
N TYR A 30 -5.83 1.97 9.19
CA TYR A 30 -7.04 1.36 8.67
C TYR A 30 -7.54 0.29 9.65
N PRO A 31 -8.87 0.07 9.71
CA PRO A 31 -9.46 -0.94 10.58
C PRO A 31 -9.10 -2.37 10.15
N THR A 32 -8.71 -2.59 8.90
CA THR A 32 -8.31 -3.90 8.36
C THR A 32 -7.14 -3.80 7.39
N LEU A 33 -6.31 -4.85 7.33
CA LEU A 33 -5.25 -5.01 6.33
C LEU A 33 -5.82 -4.97 4.89
N ARG A 34 -7.00 -5.55 4.67
CA ARG A 34 -7.67 -5.46 3.37
C ARG A 34 -7.93 -4.01 2.94
N ALA A 35 -8.40 -3.18 3.87
CA ALA A 35 -8.66 -1.76 3.57
C ALA A 35 -7.36 -0.99 3.30
N ALA A 36 -6.29 -1.28 4.03
CA ALA A 36 -4.97 -0.70 3.77
C ALA A 36 -4.44 -1.09 2.37
N LEU A 37 -4.57 -2.37 1.99
CA LEU A 37 -4.19 -2.85 0.64
C LEU A 37 -5.00 -2.20 -0.48
N ALA A 38 -6.32 -2.05 -0.28
CA ALA A 38 -7.17 -1.37 -1.26
C ALA A 38 -6.77 0.11 -1.43
N ALA A 39 -6.43 0.79 -0.34
CA ALA A 39 -5.96 2.17 -0.39
C ALA A 39 -4.57 2.30 -1.04
N ALA A 40 -3.68 1.33 -0.82
CA ALA A 40 -2.39 1.27 -1.51
C ALA A 40 -2.57 1.07 -3.02
N ALA A 41 -3.44 0.15 -3.44
CA ALA A 41 -3.75 -0.06 -4.86
C ALA A 41 -4.34 1.17 -5.53
N ALA A 42 -5.16 1.96 -4.82
CA ALA A 42 -5.73 3.19 -5.34
C ALA A 42 -4.67 4.27 -5.67
N ARG A 43 -3.41 4.06 -5.28
CA ARG A 43 -2.28 4.94 -5.59
C ARG A 43 -1.28 4.33 -6.56
N ALA A 44 -1.61 3.20 -7.17
CA ALA A 44 -0.79 2.56 -8.20
C ALA A 44 -0.59 3.44 -9.46
N ASP A 45 -1.42 4.48 -9.64
CA ASP A 45 -1.28 5.45 -10.74
C ASP A 45 -0.11 6.44 -10.54
N ASP A 46 0.44 6.56 -9.32
CA ASP A 46 1.61 7.38 -9.03
C ASP A 46 2.87 6.48 -8.98
N PRO A 47 3.76 6.52 -10.00
CA PRO A 47 4.93 5.65 -10.06
C PRO A 47 5.98 5.96 -9.00
N ASP A 48 5.93 7.15 -8.38
CA ASP A 48 6.84 7.54 -7.30
C ASP A 48 6.26 7.19 -5.91
N ALA A 49 4.99 6.77 -5.84
CA ALA A 49 4.37 6.36 -4.60
C ALA A 49 4.92 5.00 -4.15
N LEU A 50 5.52 4.98 -2.97
CA LEU A 50 6.05 3.79 -2.32
C LEU A 50 5.19 3.47 -1.09
N PRO A 51 4.13 2.65 -1.22
CA PRO A 51 3.29 2.24 -0.11
C PRO A 51 3.98 1.17 0.74
N TRP A 52 3.96 1.36 2.06
CA TRP A 52 4.41 0.38 3.05
C TRP A 52 3.29 0.14 4.04
N ILE A 53 3.06 -1.11 4.44
CA ILE A 53 2.03 -1.43 5.43
C ILE A 53 2.64 -2.08 6.65
N VAL A 54 2.34 -1.58 7.84
CA VAL A 54 2.64 -2.25 9.12
C VAL A 54 1.36 -2.91 9.61
N THR A 55 1.39 -4.23 9.74
CA THR A 55 0.27 -5.00 10.31
C THR A 55 0.23 -4.87 11.82
N GLU A 56 -0.92 -5.17 12.45
CA GLU A 56 -1.05 -5.17 13.91
C GLU A 56 0.00 -6.05 14.62
N ASP A 57 0.44 -7.14 13.99
CA ASP A 57 1.45 -8.06 14.53
C ASP A 57 2.88 -7.50 14.40
N GLY A 58 3.05 -6.33 13.79
CA GLY A 58 4.35 -5.70 13.55
C GLY A 58 5.04 -6.13 12.27
N ALA A 59 4.44 -7.02 11.46
CA ALA A 59 4.99 -7.37 10.16
C ALA A 59 4.92 -6.16 9.21
N VAL A 60 6.02 -5.92 8.49
CA VAL A 60 6.17 -4.85 7.51
C VAL A 60 6.03 -5.42 6.10
N LEU A 61 5.05 -4.90 5.36
CA LEU A 61 4.77 -5.27 3.98
C LEU A 61 5.37 -4.21 3.05
N THR A 62 6.27 -4.64 2.18
CA THR A 62 6.98 -3.78 1.23
C THR A 62 6.12 -3.44 0.01
N PRO A 63 6.43 -2.37 -0.73
CA PRO A 63 5.71 -2.02 -1.96
C PRO A 63 5.57 -3.21 -2.93
N HIS A 64 6.68 -3.94 -3.15
CA HIS A 64 6.69 -5.10 -4.04
C HIS A 64 5.76 -6.24 -3.56
N TRP A 65 5.68 -6.47 -2.25
CA TRP A 65 4.74 -7.44 -1.71
C TRP A 65 3.30 -6.97 -1.91
N ILE A 66 3.04 -5.69 -1.65
CA ILE A 66 1.72 -5.07 -1.82
C ILE A 66 1.26 -5.19 -3.28
N ASP A 67 2.10 -4.95 -4.28
CA ASP A 67 1.75 -5.08 -5.69
C ASP A 67 1.25 -6.49 -6.08
N GLY A 68 1.77 -7.52 -5.42
CA GLY A 68 1.36 -8.92 -5.62
C GLY A 68 0.06 -9.31 -4.91
N HIS A 69 -0.35 -8.57 -3.88
CA HIS A 69 -1.42 -8.94 -2.95
C HIS A 69 -2.58 -7.94 -2.86
N ALA A 70 -2.36 -6.71 -3.34
CA ALA A 70 -3.39 -5.70 -3.39
C ALA A 70 -4.41 -6.04 -4.48
N PRO A 71 -5.68 -5.68 -4.29
CA PRO A 71 -6.67 -5.85 -5.34
C PRO A 71 -6.19 -5.13 -6.58
N ARG A 72 -6.06 -5.86 -7.70
CA ARG A 72 -5.73 -5.26 -8.99
C ARG A 72 -6.90 -4.38 -9.41
N LEU A 73 -6.83 -3.11 -9.07
CA LEU A 73 -7.57 -2.09 -9.80
C LEU A 73 -6.98 -2.11 -11.20
N ALA A 74 -7.78 -2.46 -12.20
CA ALA A 74 -7.32 -2.61 -13.57
C ALA A 74 -6.60 -1.34 -14.01
N ALA A 75 -5.26 -1.37 -14.01
CA ALA A 75 -4.44 -0.33 -14.57
C ALA A 75 -4.85 -0.23 -16.04
N ARG A 76 -5.51 0.88 -16.38
CA ARG A 76 -5.83 1.19 -17.77
C ARG A 76 -4.48 1.38 -18.47
N PRO A 77 -4.17 0.64 -19.55
CA PRO A 77 -2.85 0.74 -20.16
C PRO A 77 -2.60 2.18 -20.58
N VAL A 78 -1.55 2.77 -20.01
CA VAL A 78 -0.95 4.01 -20.50
C VAL A 78 -0.60 3.79 -21.96
N ARG A 79 -1.34 4.46 -22.86
CA ARG A 79 -0.95 4.56 -24.27
C ARG A 79 0.19 5.57 -24.37
N LEU A 80 1.38 5.08 -24.71
CA LEU A 80 2.49 5.91 -25.20
C LEU A 80 2.13 6.43 -26.61
N PRO A 81 2.19 7.75 -26.88
CA PRO A 81 2.11 8.25 -28.24
C PRO A 81 3.43 7.96 -28.99
N SER A 82 3.31 7.62 -30.27
CA SER A 82 4.40 7.37 -31.23
C SER A 82 5.17 8.62 -31.63
#